data_AF-D3VJT8-F1
#
_entry.id   AF-D3VJT8-F1
#
_cell.length_a   1.000
_cell.length_b   1.000
_cell.length_c   1.000
_cell.angle_alpha   90.00
_cell.angle_beta   90.00
_cell.angle_gamma   90.00
#
_symmetry.space_group_name_H-M   'P 1'
#
loop_
_entity.id
_entity.type
_entity.pdbx_description
1 polymer ?
#
loop_
_entity_poly.entity_id
_entity_poly.type
_entity_poly.pdbx_seq_one_letter_code
_entity_poly.pdbx_strand_id
1 'polypeptide(L)'
;MDAMGCQKTIARQPDEAGAGYILRLKENHPHMYDNVSRHFENALSQQAPLSEYEDVDAGHGRIERRTVQMAPVDGLPQKADWQGLHSIIRVIRERHVGNEMSRENSYFISTLFPTEAQRAATASRSHWQIETQLHWCLDIAFNEDQQRMREGNAAANMALLNKIALNLFRLAPTKAGIKARRKRAGWDDKYLLTVLGKAQQI
;
A
#
# COMPACT_ATOMS: atom_id res chain seq x y z
N MET A 1 -7.34 3.34 7.48
CA MET A 1 -7.72 1.92 7.63
C MET A 1 -7.79 1.36 6.22
N ASP A 2 -6.97 0.39 5.82
CA ASP A 2 -7.10 -1.02 6.21
C ASP A 2 -5.71 -1.71 6.34
N ALA A 3 -5.57 -2.58 7.34
CA ALA A 3 -4.33 -3.23 7.79
C ALA A 3 -4.36 -4.76 7.58
N MET A 4 -5.14 -5.26 6.62
CA MET A 4 -5.20 -6.69 6.31
C MET A 4 -3.93 -7.25 5.63
N GLY A 5 -3.14 -6.42 4.95
CA GLY A 5 -1.96 -6.87 4.18
C GLY A 5 -0.69 -7.14 5.01
N CYS A 6 -0.74 -6.94 6.33
CA CYS A 6 0.42 -7.06 7.20
C CYS A 6 0.27 -8.24 8.16
N GLN A 7 -0.10 -9.42 7.66
CA GLN A 7 -0.19 -10.63 8.47
C GLN A 7 1.02 -11.53 8.18
N LYS A 8 1.61 -12.12 9.24
CA LYS A 8 2.72 -13.10 9.13
C LYS A 8 2.41 -14.26 8.18
N THR A 9 1.12 -14.53 7.93
CA THR A 9 0.61 -15.50 6.96
C THR A 9 0.99 -15.16 5.51
N ILE A 10 1.01 -13.88 5.12
CA ILE A 10 1.40 -13.45 3.76
C ILE A 10 2.91 -13.61 3.54
N ALA A 11 3.72 -13.37 4.58
CA ALA A 11 5.17 -13.60 4.50
C ALA A 11 5.58 -15.08 4.58
N ARG A 12 4.68 -15.96 5.06
CA ARG A 12 4.89 -17.42 5.09
C ARG A 12 4.62 -18.12 3.76
N GLN A 13 4.03 -17.42 2.79
CA GLN A 13 3.82 -17.93 1.44
C GLN A 13 4.69 -17.12 0.46
N PRO A 14 6.00 -17.35 0.38
CA PRO A 14 6.61 -17.29 -0.93
C PRO A 14 5.89 -18.38 -1.75
N ASP A 15 5.05 -17.97 -2.70
CA ASP A 15 4.52 -18.89 -3.70
C ASP A 15 5.66 -19.75 -4.23
N GLU A 16 5.37 -20.98 -4.65
CA GLU A 16 6.32 -21.90 -5.32
C GLU A 16 7.05 -21.23 -6.53
N ALA A 17 6.63 -20.03 -6.93
CA ALA A 17 7.21 -19.14 -7.93
C ALA A 17 8.31 -18.16 -7.44
N GLY A 18 8.68 -18.12 -6.14
CA GLY A 18 9.78 -17.28 -5.64
C GLY A 18 9.46 -15.77 -5.56
N ALA A 19 8.19 -15.40 -5.38
CA ALA A 19 7.79 -14.01 -5.23
C ALA A 19 8.26 -13.43 -3.88
N GLY A 20 9.15 -12.44 -3.93
CA GLY A 20 9.58 -11.68 -2.74
C GLY A 20 8.50 -10.74 -2.21
N TYR A 21 8.73 -10.14 -1.03
CA TYR A 21 7.77 -9.23 -0.40
C TYR A 21 8.39 -7.90 0.04
N ILE A 22 7.54 -6.86 0.09
CA ILE A 22 7.77 -5.62 0.84
C ILE A 22 6.51 -5.35 1.66
N LEU A 23 6.62 -5.43 2.98
CA LEU A 23 5.48 -5.32 3.89
C LEU A 23 5.61 -4.09 4.77
N ARG A 24 4.59 -3.22 4.74
CA ARG A 24 4.53 -2.02 5.56
C ARG A 24 4.22 -2.36 7.00
N LEU A 25 5.09 -1.97 7.92
CA LEU A 25 4.82 -2.05 9.35
C LEU A 25 3.80 -0.96 9.72
N LYS A 26 2.70 -1.36 10.37
CA LYS A 26 1.70 -0.47 10.99
C LYS A 26 1.69 -0.71 12.50
N GLU A 27 0.82 0.01 13.23
CA GLU A 27 0.63 -0.12 14.68
C GLU A 27 0.17 -1.53 15.14
N ASN A 28 -0.22 -2.41 14.22
CA ASN A 28 -0.61 -3.80 14.53
C ASN A 28 0.59 -4.73 14.80
N HIS A 29 1.84 -4.29 14.56
CA HIS A 29 3.07 -4.99 14.96
C HIS A 29 3.99 -4.09 15.78
N PRO A 30 3.56 -3.62 16.97
CA PRO A 30 4.24 -2.54 17.70
C PRO A 30 5.70 -2.89 18.01
N HIS A 31 5.98 -4.11 18.47
CA HIS A 31 7.35 -4.55 18.77
C HIS A 31 8.28 -4.58 17.55
N MET A 32 7.74 -4.90 16.36
CA MET A 32 8.54 -4.92 15.13
C MET A 32 8.79 -3.49 14.65
N TYR A 33 7.75 -2.67 14.68
CA TYR A 33 7.84 -1.25 14.31
C TYR A 33 8.89 -0.53 15.16
N ASP A 34 8.82 -0.69 16.48
CA ASP A 34 9.75 -0.03 17.42
C ASP A 34 11.19 -0.50 17.21
N ASN A 35 11.41 -1.80 17.02
CA ASN A 35 12.74 -2.33 16.79
C ASN A 35 13.33 -1.86 15.46
N VAL A 36 12.52 -1.76 14.41
CA VAL A 36 12.97 -1.23 13.11
C VAL A 36 13.27 0.27 13.20
N SER A 37 12.42 1.06 13.87
CA SER A 37 12.70 2.50 14.10
C SER A 37 14.02 2.68 14.84
N ARG A 38 14.21 1.95 15.95
CA ARG A 38 15.43 2.01 16.76
C ARG A 38 16.66 1.54 15.97
N HIS A 39 16.50 0.54 15.10
CA HIS A 39 17.59 0.09 14.24
C HIS A 39 18.07 1.21 13.31
N PHE A 40 17.15 1.94 12.67
CA PHE A 40 17.52 3.10 11.85
C PHE A 40 18.13 4.23 12.67
N GLU A 41 17.60 4.51 13.87
CA GLU A 41 18.19 5.51 14.78
C GLU A 41 19.65 5.16 15.13
N ASN A 42 19.91 3.90 15.51
CA ASN A 42 21.25 3.42 15.82
C ASN A 42 22.19 3.52 14.61
N ALA A 43 21.73 3.10 13.43
CA ALA A 43 22.51 3.19 12.20
C ALA A 43 22.91 4.64 11.89
N LEU A 44 22.00 5.61 12.09
CA LEU A 44 22.29 7.03 11.91
C LEU A 44 23.28 7.56 12.96
N SER A 45 23.10 7.20 14.23
CA SER A 45 24.02 7.60 15.30
C SER A 45 25.44 7.08 15.08
N GLN A 46 25.57 5.89 14.49
CA GLN A 46 26.86 5.27 14.15
C GLN A 46 27.41 5.68 12.78
N GLN A 47 26.69 6.52 12.03
CA GLN A 47 27.02 6.90 10.65
C GLN A 47 27.25 5.67 9.75
N ALA A 48 26.48 4.60 9.98
CA ALA A 48 26.57 3.39 9.18
C ALA A 48 26.15 3.70 7.73
N PRO A 49 26.84 3.12 6.73
CA PRO A 49 26.46 3.32 5.33
C PRO A 49 25.11 2.66 5.06
N LEU A 50 24.12 3.46 4.69
CA LEU A 50 22.80 3.01 4.24
C LEU A 50 22.69 3.18 2.72
N SER A 51 22.03 2.24 2.05
CA SER A 51 21.61 2.48 0.67
C SER A 51 20.46 3.47 0.69
N GLU A 52 20.57 4.53 -0.11
CA GLU A 52 19.59 5.61 -0.15
C GLU A 52 19.17 5.91 -1.59
N TYR A 53 17.90 6.24 -1.76
CA TYR A 53 17.34 6.75 -3.01
C TYR A 53 16.35 7.88 -2.71
N GLU A 54 16.50 9.01 -3.41
CA GLU A 54 15.62 10.17 -3.27
C GLU A 54 14.86 10.44 -4.57
N ASP A 55 13.60 10.84 -4.41
CA ASP A 55 12.74 11.34 -5.47
C ASP A 55 12.03 12.63 -5.02
N VAL A 56 11.91 13.60 -5.91
CA VAL A 56 11.28 14.90 -5.65
C VAL A 56 10.22 15.17 -6.69
N ASP A 57 8.99 15.42 -6.23
CA ASP A 57 7.82 15.68 -7.05
C ASP A 57 7.27 17.07 -6.70
N ALA A 58 7.12 17.95 -7.69
CA ALA A 58 6.62 19.31 -7.50
C ALA A 58 5.43 19.57 -8.42
N GLY A 59 4.31 20.01 -7.86
CA GLY A 59 3.10 20.30 -8.61
C GLY A 59 1.93 20.72 -7.74
N HIS A 60 0.95 21.41 -8.33
CA HIS A 60 -0.28 21.85 -7.65
C HIS A 60 -0.03 22.65 -6.35
N GLY A 61 1.01 23.49 -6.33
CA GLY A 61 1.37 24.30 -5.15
C GLY A 61 2.06 23.53 -4.01
N ARG A 62 2.54 22.31 -4.30
CA ARG A 62 3.17 21.42 -3.32
C ARG A 62 4.49 20.87 -3.82
N ILE A 63 5.44 20.73 -2.92
CA ILE A 63 6.68 19.98 -3.15
C ILE A 63 6.67 18.77 -2.20
N GLU A 64 6.90 17.58 -2.74
CA GLU A 64 7.00 16.35 -1.99
C GLU A 64 8.33 15.66 -2.28
N ARG A 65 9.20 15.59 -1.28
CA ARG A 65 10.44 14.82 -1.29
C ARG A 65 10.18 13.47 -0.62
N ARG A 66 10.63 12.39 -1.26
CA ARG A 66 10.62 11.05 -0.68
C ARG A 66 12.02 10.48 -0.68
N THR A 67 12.49 10.11 0.50
CA THR A 67 13.80 9.47 0.68
C THR A 67 13.57 8.06 1.18
N VAL A 68 14.10 7.08 0.46
CA VAL A 68 14.05 5.66 0.81
C VAL A 68 15.42 5.22 1.25
N GLN A 69 15.51 4.69 2.47
CA GLN A 69 16.73 4.17 3.05
C GLN A 69 16.56 2.71 3.37
N MET A 70 17.60 1.92 3.11
CA MET A 70 17.62 0.49 3.40
C MET A 70 18.80 0.15 4.32
N ALA A 71 18.52 -0.72 5.29
CA ALA A 71 19.51 -1.25 6.21
C ALA A 71 19.47 -2.78 6.23
N PRO A 72 20.61 -3.45 6.47
CA PRO A 72 20.63 -4.88 6.73
C PRO A 72 19.84 -5.20 8.01
N VAL A 73 19.40 -6.45 8.16
CA VAL A 73 18.60 -6.90 9.30
C VAL A 73 19.43 -7.45 10.47
N ASP A 74 20.76 -7.28 10.42
CA ASP A 74 21.65 -7.83 11.43
C ASP A 74 21.43 -7.15 12.78
N GLY A 75 21.19 -7.94 13.83
CA GLY A 75 20.81 -7.41 15.15
C GLY A 75 19.32 -7.11 15.32
N LEU A 76 18.47 -7.42 14.33
CA LEU A 76 17.00 -7.39 14.50
C LEU A 76 16.53 -8.70 15.16
N PRO A 77 15.99 -8.70 16.39
CA PRO A 77 15.62 -9.92 17.12
C PRO A 77 14.62 -10.80 16.36
N GLN A 78 13.70 -10.16 15.65
CA GLN A 78 12.62 -10.82 14.91
C GLN A 78 13.06 -11.38 13.54
N LYS A 79 14.35 -11.30 13.16
CA LYS A 79 14.82 -11.78 11.85
C LYS A 79 14.39 -13.23 11.56
N ALA A 80 14.44 -14.10 12.56
CA ALA A 80 14.07 -15.51 12.43
C ALA A 80 12.56 -15.74 12.22
N ASP A 81 11.70 -14.77 12.58
CA ASP A 81 10.25 -14.88 12.39
C ASP A 81 9.82 -14.73 10.92
N TRP A 82 10.70 -14.21 10.07
CA TRP A 82 10.40 -13.81 8.71
C TRP A 82 11.33 -14.51 7.71
N GLN A 83 10.76 -15.45 6.95
CA GLN A 83 11.50 -16.21 5.95
C GLN A 83 12.01 -15.29 4.82
N GLY A 84 13.31 -15.37 4.52
CA GLY A 84 13.91 -14.56 3.45
C GLY A 84 14.05 -13.08 3.78
N LEU A 85 13.93 -12.67 5.05
CA LEU A 85 14.13 -11.29 5.44
C LEU A 85 15.59 -10.86 5.23
N HIS A 86 15.79 -9.95 4.30
CA HIS A 86 17.12 -9.45 3.90
C HIS A 86 17.34 -8.00 4.30
N SER A 87 16.29 -7.19 4.36
CA SER A 87 16.42 -5.77 4.70
C SER A 87 15.19 -5.20 5.41
N ILE A 88 15.44 -4.08 6.10
CA ILE A 88 14.42 -3.16 6.57
C ILE A 88 14.50 -1.86 5.78
N ILE A 89 13.37 -1.18 5.63
CA ILE A 89 13.25 0.02 4.80
C ILE A 89 12.61 1.14 5.61
N ARG A 90 13.18 2.35 5.51
CA ARG A 90 12.57 3.59 5.98
C ARG A 90 12.23 4.46 4.79
N VAL A 91 10.96 4.82 4.67
CA VAL A 91 10.47 5.80 3.70
C VAL A 91 10.15 7.08 4.45
N ILE A 92 10.90 8.13 4.17
CA ILE A 92 10.71 9.49 4.70
C ILE A 92 9.95 10.28 3.65
N ARG A 93 8.85 10.91 4.03
CA ARG A 93 8.11 11.83 3.16
C ARG A 93 8.14 13.21 3.77
N GLU A 94 8.67 14.17 3.04
CA GLU A 94 8.67 15.57 3.39
C GLU A 94 7.77 16.31 2.40
N ARG A 95 6.74 16.96 2.92
CA ARG A 95 5.77 17.69 2.11
C ARG A 95 5.75 19.14 2.54
N HIS A 96 5.96 20.02 1.55
CA HIS A 96 5.87 21.47 1.68
C HIS A 96 4.62 21.97 0.95
N VAL A 97 3.73 22.65 1.66
CA VAL A 97 2.55 23.32 1.10
C VAL A 97 2.57 24.76 1.61
N GLY A 98 2.87 25.72 0.73
CA GLY A 98 3.13 27.10 1.16
C GLY A 98 4.27 27.15 2.17
N ASN A 99 4.00 27.66 3.38
CA ASN A 99 4.96 27.75 4.48
C ASN A 99 4.94 26.55 5.44
N GLU A 100 4.02 25.60 5.24
CA GLU A 100 3.90 24.45 6.12
C GLU A 100 4.77 23.28 5.62
N MET A 101 5.60 22.73 6.51
CA MET A 101 6.37 21.51 6.29
C MET A 101 5.81 20.40 7.17
N SER A 102 5.54 19.25 6.56
CA SER A 102 5.21 18.01 7.27
C SER A 102 6.21 16.93 6.91
N ARG A 103 6.57 16.10 7.90
CA ARG A 103 7.50 14.98 7.74
C ARG A 103 6.90 13.72 8.33
N GLU A 104 6.84 12.65 7.56
CA GLU A 104 6.32 11.36 7.97
C GLU A 104 7.31 10.24 7.67
N ASN A 105 7.51 9.35 8.63
CA ASN A 105 8.29 8.13 8.45
C ASN A 105 7.35 6.94 8.31
N SER A 106 7.70 6.01 7.43
CA SER A 106 7.05 4.71 7.30
C SER A 106 8.10 3.62 7.21
N TYR A 107 7.88 2.53 7.93
CA TYR A 107 8.83 1.41 8.00
C TYR A 107 8.29 0.18 7.30
N PHE A 108 9.19 -0.60 6.70
CA PHE A 108 8.86 -1.82 5.99
C PHE A 108 9.91 -2.90 6.26
N ILE A 109 9.51 -4.14 6.03
CA ILE A 109 10.40 -5.30 5.96
C ILE A 109 10.37 -5.90 4.57
N SER A 110 11.48 -6.48 4.14
CA SER A 110 11.65 -6.86 2.73
C SER A 110 12.58 -8.05 2.51
N THR A 111 12.28 -8.81 1.45
CA THR A 111 13.20 -9.80 0.86
C THR A 111 14.19 -9.18 -0.13
N LEU A 112 14.15 -7.86 -0.36
CA LEU A 112 15.17 -7.18 -1.14
C LEU A 112 16.47 -7.09 -0.36
N PHE A 113 17.59 -7.12 -1.07
CA PHE A 113 18.89 -6.85 -0.47
C PHE A 113 19.00 -5.38 -0.05
N PRO A 114 19.76 -5.08 1.03
CA PRO A 114 19.87 -3.73 1.58
C PRO A 114 20.52 -2.71 0.63
N THR A 115 21.03 -3.15 -0.53
CA THR A 115 21.62 -2.29 -1.58
C THR A 115 20.60 -1.84 -2.64
N GLU A 116 19.34 -2.28 -2.56
CA GLU A 116 18.33 -2.10 -3.62
C GLU A 116 17.37 -0.91 -3.37
N ALA A 117 17.84 0.22 -2.82
CA ALA A 117 16.99 1.34 -2.40
C ALA A 117 16.07 1.88 -3.51
N GLN A 118 16.54 1.96 -4.75
CA GLN A 118 15.73 2.39 -5.89
C GLN A 118 14.57 1.42 -6.18
N ARG A 119 14.82 0.11 -6.12
CA ARG A 119 13.78 -0.92 -6.33
C ARG A 119 12.75 -0.89 -5.21
N ALA A 120 13.21 -0.69 -3.97
CA ALA A 120 12.33 -0.46 -2.82
C ALA A 120 11.47 0.81 -2.98
N ALA A 121 12.03 1.88 -3.54
CA ALA A 121 11.29 3.11 -3.83
C ALA A 121 10.19 2.89 -4.87
N THR A 122 10.49 2.20 -5.98
CA THR A 122 9.48 1.86 -6.99
C THR A 122 8.37 1.00 -6.40
N ALA A 123 8.72 -0.08 -5.71
CA ALA A 123 7.74 -1.02 -5.16
C ALA A 123 6.86 -0.39 -4.07
N SER A 124 7.44 0.39 -3.14
CA SER A 124 6.66 1.11 -2.12
C SER A 124 5.73 2.16 -2.72
N ARG A 125 6.14 2.86 -3.79
CA ARG A 125 5.29 3.81 -4.52
C ARG A 125 4.16 3.11 -5.26
N SER A 126 4.43 2.02 -5.97
CA SER A 126 3.40 1.23 -6.66
C SER A 126 2.37 0.67 -5.69
N HIS A 127 2.82 0.11 -4.55
CA HIS A 127 1.91 -0.37 -3.50
C HIS A 127 1.00 0.75 -2.99
N TRP A 128 1.57 1.92 -2.69
CA TRP A 128 0.80 3.08 -2.23
C TRP A 128 -0.20 3.59 -3.27
N GLN A 129 0.18 3.62 -4.56
CA GLN A 129 -0.72 4.00 -5.64
C GLN A 129 -1.91 3.04 -5.76
N ILE A 130 -1.68 1.73 -5.63
CA ILE A 130 -2.74 0.73 -5.64
C ILE A 130 -3.70 0.96 -4.47
N GLU A 131 -3.18 1.06 -3.24
CA GLU A 131 -3.98 1.29 -2.03
C GLU A 131 -4.78 2.60 -2.15
N THR A 132 -4.13 3.71 -2.50
CA THR A 132 -4.77 5.04 -2.61
C THR A 132 -5.83 5.08 -3.70
N GLN A 133 -5.55 4.55 -4.88
CA GLN A 133 -6.50 4.57 -6.00
C GLN A 133 -7.69 3.64 -5.72
N LEU A 134 -7.46 2.50 -5.07
CA LEU A 134 -8.53 1.60 -4.65
C LEU A 134 -9.43 2.27 -3.62
N HIS A 135 -8.87 2.76 -2.52
CA HIS A 135 -9.64 3.40 -1.44
C HIS A 135 -10.41 4.61 -1.95
N TRP A 136 -9.76 5.55 -2.64
CA TRP A 136 -10.45 6.73 -3.16
C TRP A 136 -11.63 6.36 -4.08
N CYS A 137 -11.47 5.33 -4.90
CA CYS A 137 -12.57 4.84 -5.74
C CYS A 137 -13.72 4.25 -4.90
N LEU A 138 -13.43 3.49 -3.86
CA LEU A 138 -14.43 2.92 -2.96
C LEU A 138 -15.14 4.02 -2.16
N ASP A 139 -14.38 4.91 -1.53
CA ASP A 139 -14.88 5.99 -0.70
C ASP A 139 -15.77 6.95 -1.51
N ILE A 140 -15.34 7.38 -2.70
CA ILE A 140 -16.08 8.40 -3.48
C ILE A 140 -17.13 7.79 -4.41
N ALA A 141 -16.80 6.69 -5.10
CA ALA A 141 -17.72 6.12 -6.07
C ALA A 141 -18.75 5.21 -5.42
N PHE A 142 -18.38 4.45 -4.37
CA PHE A 142 -19.26 3.54 -3.65
C PHE A 142 -19.81 4.11 -2.34
N ASN A 143 -19.27 5.25 -1.88
CA ASN A 143 -19.72 5.91 -0.65
C ASN A 143 -19.52 5.04 0.59
N GLU A 144 -18.46 4.22 0.57
CA GLU A 144 -18.19 3.16 1.57
C GLU A 144 -18.10 3.74 2.99
N ASP A 145 -17.41 4.88 3.17
CA ASP A 145 -17.32 5.59 4.46
C ASP A 145 -18.68 6.00 5.06
N GLN A 146 -19.70 6.19 4.23
CA GLN A 146 -21.03 6.60 4.68
C GLN A 146 -21.95 5.39 4.96
N GLN A 147 -21.50 4.17 4.66
CA GLN A 147 -22.28 2.96 4.92
C GLN A 147 -22.27 2.65 6.41
N ARG A 148 -23.45 2.60 7.03
CA ARG A 148 -23.62 2.36 8.48
C ARG A 148 -23.87 0.88 8.82
N MET A 149 -23.27 -0.04 8.07
CA MET A 149 -23.40 -1.47 8.34
C MET A 149 -22.61 -1.82 9.60
N ARG A 150 -23.29 -2.32 10.65
CA ARG A 150 -22.69 -2.54 11.98
C ARG A 150 -22.88 -3.96 12.54
N GLU A 151 -23.50 -4.84 11.77
CA GLU A 151 -23.92 -6.16 12.26
C GLU A 151 -23.23 -7.30 11.51
N GLY A 152 -22.73 -8.28 12.26
CA GLY A 152 -22.10 -9.49 11.74
C GLY A 152 -21.00 -9.22 10.70
N ASN A 153 -21.02 -9.97 9.60
CA ASN A 153 -20.07 -9.85 8.50
C ASN A 153 -20.51 -8.84 7.41
N ALA A 154 -21.52 -8.00 7.67
CA ALA A 154 -22.11 -7.14 6.64
C ALA A 154 -21.10 -6.17 6.01
N ALA A 155 -20.25 -5.54 6.83
CA ALA A 155 -19.23 -4.62 6.34
C ALA A 155 -18.18 -5.34 5.47
N ALA A 156 -17.70 -6.51 5.89
CA ALA A 156 -16.73 -7.30 5.13
C ALA A 156 -17.30 -7.81 3.81
N ASN A 157 -18.54 -8.31 3.82
CA ASN A 157 -19.22 -8.78 2.61
C ASN A 157 -19.46 -7.62 1.62
N MET A 158 -19.88 -6.45 2.12
CA MET A 158 -20.09 -5.28 1.28
C MET A 158 -18.79 -4.78 0.67
N ALA A 159 -17.69 -4.73 1.44
CA ALA A 159 -16.38 -4.36 0.92
C ALA A 159 -15.91 -5.31 -0.18
N LEU A 160 -16.15 -6.62 -0.04
CA LEU A 160 -15.84 -7.60 -1.08
C LEU A 160 -16.67 -7.36 -2.35
N LEU A 161 -17.98 -7.16 -2.22
CA LEU A 161 -18.87 -6.87 -3.35
C LEU A 161 -18.49 -5.58 -4.06
N ASN A 162 -18.15 -4.52 -3.31
CA ASN A 162 -17.69 -3.25 -3.87
C ASN A 162 -16.39 -3.42 -4.67
N LYS A 163 -15.44 -4.22 -4.16
CA LYS A 163 -14.18 -4.54 -4.87
C LYS A 163 -14.44 -5.30 -6.18
N ILE A 164 -15.33 -6.30 -6.16
CA ILE A 164 -15.73 -7.04 -7.37
C ILE A 164 -16.36 -6.09 -8.39
N ALA A 165 -17.34 -5.29 -7.97
CA ALA A 165 -18.01 -4.33 -8.84
C ALA A 165 -17.04 -3.30 -9.44
N LEU A 166 -16.10 -2.79 -8.65
CA LEU A 166 -15.06 -1.87 -9.12
C LEU A 166 -14.19 -2.49 -10.21
N ASN A 167 -13.77 -3.75 -10.03
CA ASN A 167 -12.98 -4.46 -11.03
C ASN A 167 -13.76 -4.68 -12.33
N LEU A 168 -15.04 -5.08 -12.24
CA LEU A 168 -15.91 -5.18 -13.41
C LEU A 168 -16.06 -3.85 -14.15
N PHE A 169 -16.22 -2.74 -13.43
CA PHE A 169 -16.28 -1.42 -14.06
C PHE A 169 -14.96 -1.02 -14.74
N ARG A 170 -13.80 -1.41 -14.19
CA ARG A 170 -12.48 -1.17 -14.80
C ARG A 170 -12.31 -1.94 -16.12
N LEU A 171 -12.84 -3.16 -16.20
CA LEU A 171 -12.81 -4.02 -17.40
C LEU A 171 -13.85 -3.64 -18.46
N ALA A 172 -14.89 -2.88 -18.09
CA ALA A 172 -15.91 -2.43 -19.02
C ALA A 172 -15.34 -1.35 -19.98
N PRO A 173 -15.65 -1.41 -21.29
CA PRO A 173 -15.03 -0.57 -22.33
C PRO A 173 -15.49 0.92 -22.31
N THR A 174 -16.18 1.36 -21.26
CA THR A 174 -16.79 2.70 -21.21
C THR A 174 -15.81 3.75 -20.69
N LYS A 175 -15.58 4.79 -21.48
CA LYS A 175 -14.79 5.97 -21.10
C LYS A 175 -15.61 6.94 -20.23
N ALA A 176 -15.84 6.57 -18.97
CA ALA A 176 -16.49 7.42 -17.96
C ALA A 176 -15.90 7.18 -16.57
N GLY A 177 -16.08 8.13 -15.64
CA GLY A 177 -15.69 7.93 -14.23
C GLY A 177 -16.44 6.76 -13.59
N ILE A 178 -15.83 6.10 -12.59
CA ILE A 178 -16.43 4.91 -11.92
C ILE A 178 -17.82 5.23 -11.35
N LYS A 179 -18.01 6.40 -10.72
CA LYS A 179 -19.31 6.83 -10.18
C LYS A 179 -20.39 6.92 -11.26
N ALA A 180 -20.05 7.40 -12.46
CA ALA A 180 -20.98 7.50 -13.58
C ALA A 180 -21.31 6.12 -14.18
N ARG A 181 -20.30 5.24 -14.32
CA ARG A 181 -20.49 3.85 -14.74
C ARG A 181 -21.42 3.11 -13.78
N ARG A 182 -21.22 3.25 -12.46
CA ARG A 182 -22.08 2.66 -11.43
C ARG A 182 -23.53 3.14 -11.54
N LYS A 183 -23.75 4.45 -11.68
CA LYS A 183 -25.11 4.99 -11.87
C LYS A 183 -25.77 4.46 -13.13
N ARG A 184 -25.04 4.42 -14.25
CA ARG A 184 -25.54 3.87 -15.52
C ARG A 184 -25.94 2.40 -15.39
N ALA A 185 -25.14 1.59 -14.70
CA ALA A 185 -25.49 0.20 -14.46
C ALA A 185 -26.75 0.02 -13.60
N GLY A 186 -27.13 1.03 -12.81
CA GLY A 186 -28.42 1.04 -12.10
C GLY A 186 -29.60 1.57 -12.92
N TRP A 187 -29.37 2.15 -14.10
CA TRP A 187 -30.41 2.78 -14.93
C TRP A 187 -30.58 2.13 -16.32
N ASP A 188 -29.62 1.31 -16.75
CA ASP A 188 -29.59 0.67 -18.07
C ASP A 188 -29.19 -0.80 -17.91
N ASP A 189 -30.18 -1.68 -18.03
CA ASP A 189 -30.02 -3.13 -17.88
C ASP A 189 -29.09 -3.72 -18.95
N LYS A 190 -29.09 -3.18 -20.17
CA LYS A 190 -28.18 -3.66 -21.23
C LYS A 190 -26.74 -3.34 -20.87
N TYR A 191 -26.51 -2.16 -20.33
CA TYR A 191 -25.20 -1.78 -19.82
C TYR A 191 -24.78 -2.62 -18.61
N LEU A 192 -25.69 -2.87 -17.67
CA LEU A 192 -25.44 -3.73 -16.51
C LEU A 192 -25.00 -5.13 -16.95
N LEU A 193 -25.73 -5.76 -17.87
CA LEU A 193 -25.38 -7.09 -18.40
C LEU A 193 -24.03 -7.09 -19.11
N THR A 194 -23.68 -6.02 -19.81
CA THR A 194 -22.35 -5.87 -20.45
C THR A 194 -21.24 -5.85 -19.40
N VAL A 195 -21.45 -5.15 -18.29
CA VAL A 195 -20.49 -5.09 -17.17
C VAL A 195 -20.40 -6.45 -16.49
N LEU A 196 -21.53 -7.10 -16.18
CA LEU A 196 -21.56 -8.42 -15.56
C LEU A 196 -20.93 -9.50 -16.43
N GLY A 197 -21.07 -9.41 -17.75
CA GLY A 197 -20.39 -10.29 -18.70
C GLY A 197 -18.85 -10.26 -18.61
N LYS A 198 -18.27 -9.25 -17.96
CA LYS A 198 -16.83 -9.21 -17.65
C LYS A 198 -16.40 -10.11 -16.50
N ALA A 199 -17.34 -10.67 -15.73
CA ALA A 199 -17.01 -11.56 -14.62
C ALA A 199 -16.32 -12.86 -15.06
N GLN A 200 -16.47 -13.26 -16.32
CA GLN A 200 -15.78 -14.42 -16.90
C GLN A 200 -14.28 -14.18 -17.17
N GLN A 201 -13.81 -12.94 -16.97
CA GLN A 201 -12.43 -12.51 -17.24
C GLN A 201 -11.64 -12.21 -15.94
N ILE A 202 -12.26 -12.47 -14.78
CA ILE A 202 -11.69 -12.32 -13.43
C ILE A 202 -11.47 -13.73 -12.88
#